data_AF-A0A8C4TAL8-F1
#
_entry.id   AF-A0A8C4TAL8-F1
#
_cell.length_a   1.000
_cell.length_b   1.000
_cell.length_c   1.000
_cell.angle_alpha   90.00
_cell.angle_beta   90.00
_cell.angle_gamma   90.00
#
_symmetry.space_group_name_H-M   'P 1'
#
loop_
_entity.id
_entity.type
_entity.pdbx_description
1 polymer ?
#
loop_
_entity_poly.entity_id
_entity_poly.type
_entity_poly.pdbx_seq_one_letter_code
_entity_poly.pdbx_strand_id
1 'polypeptide(L)'
;MLCGLSATTVKQPPTITKQSPKDYIVNHRDNIIIECEAKGNPLPSGGRPGEHEGEYQCFAKNEFGTALSNKILLRVSSKYQGQGIQYPGHAILPCNPPPGLPPPHIFWMNSVSMGLNGDLYFSNVLAKDAETDYSCNARFHFTHTIQQKNPFTLKVLTSNYPPIFKARLM
;
A
#
# COMPACT_ATOMS: atom_id res chain seq x y z
N MET A 1 -52.69 3.77 32.68
CA MET A 1 -51.65 4.70 32.15
C MET A 1 -50.66 3.88 31.33
N LEU A 2 -50.79 3.87 30.01
CA LEU A 2 -49.76 3.36 29.10
C LEU A 2 -49.01 4.58 28.60
N CYS A 3 -47.79 4.79 29.08
CA CYS A 3 -46.91 5.81 28.52
C CYS A 3 -46.36 5.24 27.20
N GLY A 4 -47.09 5.45 26.11
CA GLY A 4 -46.60 5.19 24.77
C GLY A 4 -45.53 6.22 24.45
N LEU A 5 -44.26 5.84 24.65
CA LEU A 5 -43.12 6.57 24.07
C LEU A 5 -43.20 6.38 22.55
N SER A 6 -43.95 7.26 21.88
CA SER A 6 -43.80 7.48 20.45
C SER A 6 -42.39 8.04 20.25
N ALA A 7 -41.47 7.18 19.81
CA ALA A 7 -40.14 7.60 19.37
C ALA A 7 -40.33 8.61 18.24
N THR A 8 -40.22 9.89 18.56
CA THR A 8 -40.18 10.97 17.58
C THR A 8 -38.94 10.74 16.75
N THR A 9 -39.12 10.38 15.48
CA THR A 9 -38.01 10.15 14.54
C THR A 9 -37.32 11.50 14.29
N VAL A 10 -36.24 11.76 15.03
CA VAL A 10 -35.47 13.01 14.95
C VAL A 10 -34.99 13.19 13.51
N LYS A 11 -35.47 14.25 12.86
CA LYS A 11 -35.03 14.68 11.54
C LYS A 11 -33.59 15.18 11.63
N GLN A 12 -32.70 14.68 10.79
CA GLN A 12 -31.28 15.00 10.89
C GLN A 12 -30.57 14.97 9.53
N PRO A 13 -29.57 15.85 9.31
CA PRO A 13 -28.72 15.80 8.14
C PRO A 13 -27.90 14.49 8.11
N PRO A 14 -27.36 14.10 6.95
CA PRO A 14 -26.60 12.88 6.83
C PRO A 14 -25.25 13.02 7.54
N THR A 15 -24.72 11.91 8.06
CA THR A 15 -23.39 11.81 8.68
C THR A 15 -22.71 10.55 8.16
N ILE A 16 -21.46 10.68 7.68
CA ILE A 16 -20.66 9.54 7.22
C ILE A 16 -20.26 8.70 8.44
N THR A 17 -20.58 7.41 8.44
CA THR A 17 -20.27 6.48 9.54
C THR A 17 -19.17 5.50 9.22
N LYS A 18 -18.95 5.20 7.94
CA LYS A 18 -17.86 4.33 7.47
C LYS A 18 -17.43 4.75 6.08
N GLN A 19 -16.13 4.71 5.81
CA GLN A 19 -15.56 5.09 4.53
C GLN A 19 -14.22 4.38 4.31
N SER A 20 -13.85 4.16 3.05
CA SER A 20 -12.52 3.66 2.70
C SER A 20 -11.40 4.61 3.16
N PRO A 21 -10.17 4.11 3.37
CA PRO A 21 -9.01 4.94 3.68
C PRO A 21 -8.73 6.00 2.60
N LYS A 22 -8.06 7.09 2.99
CA LYS A 22 -7.64 8.15 2.04
C LYS A 22 -6.69 7.62 0.96
N ASP A 23 -5.71 6.80 1.33
CA ASP A 23 -4.81 6.14 0.39
C ASP A 23 -5.23 4.69 0.20
N TYR A 24 -6.12 4.44 -0.77
CA TYR A 24 -6.68 3.10 -0.98
C TYR A 24 -5.92 2.38 -2.09
N ILE A 25 -5.01 1.48 -1.69
CA ILE A 25 -4.17 0.70 -2.60
C ILE A 25 -4.69 -0.73 -2.67
N VAL A 26 -5.16 -1.16 -3.84
CA VAL A 26 -5.79 -2.46 -4.10
C VAL A 26 -5.00 -3.27 -5.13
N ASN A 27 -5.01 -4.60 -5.03
CA ASN A 27 -4.38 -5.45 -6.05
C ASN A 27 -5.22 -5.44 -7.34
N HIS A 28 -4.57 -5.47 -8.51
CA HIS A 28 -5.28 -5.60 -9.78
C HIS A 28 -6.10 -6.90 -9.90
N ARG A 29 -5.79 -7.93 -9.09
CA ARG A 29 -6.54 -9.19 -9.03
C ARG A 29 -7.74 -9.16 -8.09
N ASP A 30 -7.82 -8.16 -7.22
CA ASP A 30 -8.87 -8.05 -6.21
C ASP A 30 -9.99 -7.16 -6.71
N ASN A 31 -11.23 -7.45 -6.30
CA ASN A 31 -12.36 -6.58 -6.61
C ASN A 31 -12.22 -5.26 -5.83
N ILE A 32 -12.34 -4.13 -6.55
CA ILE A 32 -12.25 -2.79 -5.96
C ILE A 32 -13.60 -2.43 -5.32
N ILE A 33 -13.63 -2.30 -4.00
CA ILE A 33 -14.85 -1.92 -3.25
C ILE A 33 -14.58 -0.62 -2.49
N ILE A 34 -15.12 0.49 -2.97
CA ILE A 34 -15.09 1.77 -2.26
C ILE A 34 -16.25 1.81 -1.28
N GLU A 35 -15.93 1.75 0.02
CA GLU A 35 -16.91 1.78 1.08
C GLU A 35 -17.33 3.22 1.37
N CYS A 36 -18.66 3.44 1.45
CA CYS A 36 -19.25 4.66 1.96
C CYS A 36 -20.59 4.34 2.60
N GLU A 37 -20.67 4.50 3.92
CA GLU A 37 -21.90 4.36 4.68
C GLU A 37 -22.22 5.67 5.38
N ALA A 38 -23.48 6.07 5.32
CA ALA A 38 -23.97 7.28 5.96
C ALA A 38 -25.31 7.02 6.65
N LYS A 39 -25.51 7.65 7.80
CA LYS A 39 -26.80 7.69 8.51
C LYS A 39 -27.44 9.06 8.31
N GLY A 40 -28.76 9.11 8.25
CA GLY A 40 -29.54 10.33 8.14
C GLY A 40 -31.01 10.00 8.28
N ASN A 41 -31.84 10.99 8.60
CA ASN A 41 -33.29 10.82 8.62
C ASN A 41 -33.93 12.00 7.86
N PRO A 42 -34.45 11.79 6.63
CA PRO A 42 -34.52 10.54 5.86
C PRO A 42 -33.16 9.92 5.50
N LEU A 43 -33.19 8.62 5.18
CA LEU A 43 -32.02 7.87 4.71
C LEU A 43 -31.39 8.57 3.49
N PRO A 44 -30.06 8.79 3.50
CA PRO A 44 -29.40 9.44 2.39
C PRO A 44 -29.27 8.53 1.17
N SER A 45 -29.34 9.14 -0.01
CA SER A 45 -28.98 8.49 -1.28
C SER A 45 -27.50 8.72 -1.61
N GLY A 46 -26.86 7.76 -2.27
CA GLY A 46 -25.45 7.82 -2.68
C GLY A 46 -25.24 7.54 -4.17
N GLY A 47 -24.15 8.05 -4.73
CA GLY A 47 -23.69 7.75 -6.10
C GLY A 47 -22.77 6.53 -6.13
N ARG A 48 -22.74 5.80 -7.26
CA ARG A 48 -21.80 4.69 -7.46
C ARG A 48 -20.39 5.23 -7.76
N PRO A 49 -19.35 4.80 -7.01
CA PRO A 49 -17.96 5.05 -7.40
C PRO A 49 -17.62 4.28 -8.69
N GLY A 50 -16.77 4.87 -9.53
CA GLY A 50 -16.14 4.17 -10.67
C GLY A 50 -15.09 3.15 -10.24
N GLU A 51 -14.68 2.28 -11.18
CA GLU A 51 -13.77 1.13 -10.93
C GLU A 51 -12.32 1.38 -11.42
N HIS A 52 -11.93 2.63 -11.65
CA HIS A 52 -10.63 2.98 -12.25
C HIS A 52 -9.74 3.78 -11.28
N GLU A 53 -8.44 3.85 -11.53
CA GLU A 53 -7.56 4.71 -10.74
C GLU A 53 -8.01 6.17 -10.77
N GLY A 54 -7.97 6.85 -9.62
CA GLY A 54 -8.44 8.22 -9.53
C GLY A 54 -8.78 8.68 -8.12
N GLU A 55 -9.30 9.91 -8.03
CA GLU A 55 -9.77 10.51 -6.79
C GLU A 55 -11.29 10.33 -6.66
N TYR A 56 -11.72 9.71 -5.57
CA TYR A 56 -13.11 9.40 -5.29
C TYR A 56 -13.60 10.15 -4.06
N GLN A 57 -14.83 10.63 -4.11
CA GLN A 57 -15.49 11.23 -2.96
C GLN A 57 -16.96 10.83 -2.97
N CYS A 58 -17.44 10.36 -1.83
CA CYS A 58 -18.83 9.98 -1.65
C CYS A 58 -19.65 11.18 -1.18
N PHE A 59 -20.88 11.25 -1.70
CA PHE A 59 -21.87 12.28 -1.40
C PHE A 59 -23.10 11.59 -0.83
N ALA A 60 -23.38 11.79 0.45
CA ALA A 60 -24.60 11.30 1.10
C ALA A 60 -25.58 12.45 1.22
N LYS A 61 -26.74 12.38 0.53
CA LYS A 61 -27.70 13.48 0.46
C LYS A 61 -29.09 13.10 0.97
N ASN A 62 -29.68 13.95 1.80
CA ASN A 62 -31.10 13.92 2.16
C ASN A 62 -31.72 15.34 2.07
N GLU A 63 -32.99 15.50 2.46
CA GLU A 63 -33.69 16.80 2.42
C GLU A 63 -33.09 17.88 3.35
N PHE A 64 -32.29 17.49 4.36
CA PHE A 64 -31.70 18.39 5.35
C PHE A 64 -30.23 18.73 5.09
N GLY A 65 -29.59 18.11 4.09
CA GLY A 65 -28.22 18.45 3.73
C GLY A 65 -27.48 17.39 2.94
N THR A 66 -26.18 17.59 2.82
CA THR A 66 -25.25 16.68 2.16
C THR A 66 -24.00 16.51 3.02
N ALA A 67 -23.57 15.27 3.23
CA ALA A 67 -22.33 14.93 3.89
C ALA A 67 -21.34 14.39 2.87
N LEU A 68 -20.07 14.78 3.03
CA LEU A 68 -18.97 14.40 2.15
C LEU A 68 -18.03 13.45 2.89
N SER A 69 -17.60 12.38 2.22
CA SER A 69 -16.48 11.57 2.69
C SER A 69 -15.16 12.30 2.51
N ASN A 70 -14.09 11.72 3.06
CA ASN A 70 -12.75 12.07 2.61
C ASN A 70 -12.59 11.80 1.10
N LYS A 71 -11.69 12.55 0.47
CA LYS A 71 -11.17 12.23 -0.86
C LYS A 71 -10.30 10.97 -0.75
N ILE A 72 -10.66 9.94 -1.49
CA ILE A 72 -10.03 8.63 -1.56
C ILE A 72 -9.20 8.61 -2.83
N LEU A 73 -7.89 8.47 -2.70
CA LEU A 73 -6.98 8.26 -3.82
C LEU A 73 -6.84 6.76 -4.06
N LEU A 74 -7.60 6.26 -5.04
CA LEU A 74 -7.54 4.86 -5.45
C LEU A 74 -6.35 4.62 -6.37
N ARG A 75 -5.46 3.73 -5.96
CA ARG A 75 -4.33 3.27 -6.76
C ARG A 75 -4.41 1.76 -6.93
N VAL A 76 -4.38 1.29 -8.17
CA VAL A 76 -4.31 -0.13 -8.46
C VAL A 76 -2.85 -0.51 -8.44
N SER A 77 -2.50 -1.46 -7.61
CA SER A 77 -1.12 -1.86 -7.54
C SER A 77 -0.70 -2.68 -8.74
N SER A 78 0.20 -2.09 -9.51
CA SER A 78 1.04 -2.81 -10.46
C SER A 78 2.32 -3.26 -9.77
N LYS A 79 2.90 -4.37 -10.25
CA LYS A 79 4.28 -4.71 -9.88
C LYS A 79 5.16 -3.58 -10.38
N TYR A 80 5.80 -2.85 -9.46
CA TYR A 80 6.62 -1.72 -9.82
C TYR A 80 8.04 -2.19 -10.20
N GLN A 81 8.62 -1.55 -11.21
CA GLN A 81 9.96 -1.87 -11.69
C GLN A 81 11.00 -1.28 -10.76
N GLY A 82 12.07 -2.03 -10.50
CA GLY A 82 13.29 -1.46 -9.91
C GLY A 82 14.49 -1.90 -10.70
N GLN A 83 15.37 -0.95 -10.94
CA GLN A 83 16.72 -1.23 -11.38
C GLN A 83 17.63 -1.18 -10.17
N GLY A 84 18.37 -2.25 -9.93
CA GLY A 84 19.43 -2.26 -8.92
C GLY A 84 20.61 -1.40 -9.39
N ILE A 85 21.28 -0.75 -8.46
CA ILE A 85 22.56 -0.10 -8.74
C ILE A 85 23.65 -1.09 -8.41
N GLN A 86 24.54 -1.33 -9.38
CA GLN A 86 25.60 -2.31 -9.23
C GLN A 86 26.96 -1.74 -9.59
N TYR A 87 27.93 -2.09 -8.77
CA TYR A 87 29.33 -1.71 -8.92
C TYR A 87 30.20 -2.95 -8.69
N PRO A 88 31.50 -2.92 -9.04
CA PRO A 88 32.40 -4.02 -8.76
C PRO A 88 32.41 -4.36 -7.26
N GLY A 89 32.02 -5.59 -6.95
CA GLY A 89 31.94 -6.11 -5.58
C GLY A 89 30.77 -5.61 -4.73
N HIS A 90 29.99 -4.60 -5.12
CA HIS A 90 28.88 -4.09 -4.28
C HIS A 90 27.61 -3.83 -5.07
N ALA A 91 26.46 -4.00 -4.42
CA ALA A 91 25.16 -3.76 -5.03
C ALA A 91 24.16 -3.17 -4.02
N ILE A 92 23.30 -2.30 -4.52
CA ILE A 92 22.17 -1.74 -3.76
C ILE A 92 20.90 -2.07 -4.55
N LEU A 93 19.98 -2.78 -3.90
CA LEU A 93 18.65 -3.05 -4.46
C LEU A 93 17.64 -2.13 -3.77
N PRO A 94 17.27 -1.00 -4.39
CA PRO A 94 16.38 -0.04 -3.77
C PRO A 94 14.97 -0.62 -3.70
N CYS A 95 14.30 -0.52 -2.56
CA CYS A 95 12.90 -0.91 -2.46
C CYS A 95 12.00 0.20 -3.01
N ASN A 96 11.96 1.38 -2.41
CA ASN A 96 11.08 2.50 -2.80
C ASN A 96 9.60 2.12 -2.98
N PRO A 97 8.90 1.67 -1.93
CA PRO A 97 7.46 1.42 -2.01
C PRO A 97 6.67 2.72 -2.14
N PRO A 98 5.41 2.68 -2.60
CA PRO A 98 4.53 3.84 -2.57
C PRO A 98 4.41 4.42 -1.15
N PRO A 99 4.33 5.74 -1.01
CA PRO A 99 4.12 6.36 0.29
C PRO A 99 2.79 5.89 0.88
N GLY A 100 2.80 5.60 2.17
CA GLY A 100 1.63 5.32 2.98
C GLY A 100 1.76 6.01 4.33
N LEU A 101 0.64 6.31 4.96
CA LEU A 101 0.60 6.83 6.32
C LEU A 101 -0.13 5.81 7.19
N PRO A 102 0.51 5.21 8.22
CA PRO A 102 1.95 5.29 8.51
C PRO A 102 2.79 4.65 7.38
N PRO A 103 4.11 4.92 7.31
CA PRO A 103 5.01 4.28 6.36
C PRO A 103 4.83 2.75 6.35
N PRO A 104 4.81 2.11 5.16
CA PRO A 104 4.59 0.68 5.08
C PRO A 104 5.74 -0.09 5.74
N HIS A 105 5.43 -1.25 6.32
CA HIS A 105 6.44 -2.15 6.86
C HIS A 105 7.12 -2.90 5.72
N ILE A 106 8.41 -2.65 5.51
CA ILE A 106 9.21 -3.23 4.43
C ILE A 106 9.87 -4.52 4.88
N PHE A 107 9.83 -5.55 4.04
CA PHE A 107 10.52 -6.81 4.27
C PHE A 107 10.91 -7.51 2.97
N TRP A 108 11.95 -8.33 3.05
CA TRP A 108 12.45 -9.15 1.94
C TRP A 108 12.14 -10.62 2.22
N MET A 109 11.77 -11.39 1.19
CA MET A 109 11.36 -12.80 1.34
C MET A 109 12.47 -13.70 1.89
N ASN A 110 13.73 -13.37 1.55
CA ASN A 110 14.89 -14.06 2.07
C ASN A 110 15.37 -13.31 3.31
N SER A 111 15.74 -14.03 4.36
CA SER A 111 16.23 -13.47 5.64
C SER A 111 17.58 -12.76 5.47
N VAL A 112 17.57 -11.62 4.80
CA VAL A 112 18.73 -10.80 4.49
C VAL A 112 18.65 -9.51 5.31
N SER A 113 19.79 -9.01 5.77
CA SER A 113 19.87 -7.75 6.49
C SER A 113 19.55 -6.57 5.57
N MET A 114 18.62 -5.71 6.00
CA MET A 114 18.18 -4.52 5.27
C MET A 114 18.62 -3.24 5.99
N GLY A 115 18.76 -2.15 5.23
CA GLY A 115 18.94 -0.82 5.82
C GLY A 115 17.65 -0.30 6.46
N LEU A 116 17.77 0.74 7.29
CA LEU A 116 16.61 1.41 7.92
C LEU A 116 15.62 2.00 6.89
N ASN A 117 16.09 2.24 5.66
CA ASN A 117 15.27 2.72 4.54
C ASN A 117 14.57 1.58 3.76
N GLY A 118 14.80 0.32 4.13
CA GLY A 118 14.22 -0.86 3.46
C GLY A 118 14.98 -1.33 2.22
N ASP A 119 16.07 -0.67 1.85
CA ASP A 119 16.93 -1.09 0.74
C ASP A 119 17.81 -2.26 1.13
N LEU A 120 18.12 -3.11 0.15
CA LEU A 120 19.02 -4.25 0.33
C LEU A 120 20.43 -3.89 -0.09
N TYR A 121 21.40 -4.10 0.80
CA TYR A 121 22.81 -3.74 0.58
C TYR A 121 23.69 -4.99 0.53
N PHE A 122 24.49 -5.09 -0.53
CA PHE A 122 25.53 -6.11 -0.68
C PHE A 122 26.89 -5.43 -0.61
N SER A 123 27.65 -5.70 0.46
CA SER A 123 29.03 -5.21 0.60
C SER A 123 30.03 -6.03 -0.22
N ASN A 124 29.72 -7.30 -0.49
CA ASN A 124 30.48 -8.18 -1.36
C ASN A 124 29.54 -9.11 -2.13
N VAL A 125 29.33 -8.87 -3.43
CA VAL A 125 28.45 -9.68 -4.28
C VAL A 125 29.19 -10.94 -4.75
N LEU A 126 28.64 -12.11 -4.44
CA LEU A 126 29.19 -13.41 -4.81
C LEU A 126 28.43 -14.02 -6.00
N ALA A 127 29.07 -14.94 -6.73
CA ALA A 127 28.45 -15.65 -7.86
C ALA A 127 27.13 -16.33 -7.48
N LYS A 128 27.09 -16.97 -6.30
CA LYS A 128 25.88 -17.60 -5.74
C LYS A 128 24.73 -16.61 -5.47
N ASP A 129 25.04 -15.34 -5.21
CA ASP A 129 24.00 -14.34 -4.93
C ASP A 129 23.21 -14.02 -6.21
N ALA A 130 23.78 -14.27 -7.39
CA ALA A 130 23.08 -14.16 -8.67
C ALA A 130 22.06 -15.29 -8.94
N GLU A 131 22.07 -16.35 -8.15
CA GLU A 131 21.11 -17.47 -8.29
C GLU A 131 19.78 -17.20 -7.55
N THR A 132 19.71 -16.09 -6.81
CA THR A 132 18.56 -15.74 -5.98
C THR A 132 17.79 -14.55 -6.54
N ASP A 133 16.47 -14.70 -6.65
CA ASP A 133 15.55 -13.63 -7.01
C ASP A 133 15.16 -12.82 -5.76
N TYR A 134 15.66 -11.59 -5.66
CA TYR A 134 15.37 -10.72 -4.52
C TYR A 134 14.11 -9.90 -4.79
N SER A 135 13.07 -10.07 -3.98
CA SER A 135 11.83 -9.28 -4.09
C SER A 135 11.56 -8.49 -2.81
N CYS A 136 11.37 -7.17 -2.96
CA CYS A 136 10.93 -6.32 -1.86
C CYS A 136 9.41 -6.41 -1.67
N ASN A 137 8.96 -6.47 -0.41
CA ASN A 137 7.55 -6.42 -0.04
C ASN A 137 7.29 -5.27 0.92
N ALA A 138 6.19 -4.55 0.71
CA ALA A 138 5.74 -3.46 1.57
C ALA A 138 4.31 -3.72 2.04
N ARG A 139 4.13 -3.87 3.35
CA ARG A 139 2.82 -4.10 3.98
C ARG A 139 2.25 -2.80 4.52
N PHE A 140 1.06 -2.45 4.06
CA PHE A 140 0.33 -1.26 4.50
C PHE A 140 -0.58 -1.61 5.68
N HIS A 141 -0.53 -0.81 6.74
CA HIS A 141 -1.21 -1.13 7.99
C HIS A 141 -2.74 -1.06 7.87
N PHE A 142 -3.27 0.01 7.27
CA PHE A 142 -4.72 0.27 7.23
C PHE A 142 -5.47 -0.50 6.16
N THR A 143 -4.87 -0.72 5.00
CA THR A 143 -5.49 -1.49 3.90
C THR A 143 -5.25 -2.98 4.04
N HIS A 144 -4.34 -3.39 4.94
CA HIS A 144 -3.82 -4.75 5.05
C HIS A 144 -3.27 -5.32 3.72
N THR A 145 -2.93 -4.46 2.76
CA THR A 145 -2.43 -4.88 1.44
C THR A 145 -0.90 -5.02 1.47
N ILE A 146 -0.40 -6.00 0.70
CA ILE A 146 1.04 -6.23 0.51
C ILE A 146 1.38 -5.91 -0.93
N GLN A 147 2.37 -5.05 -1.10
CA GLN A 147 2.89 -4.64 -2.40
C GLN A 147 4.24 -5.28 -2.66
N GLN A 148 4.32 -6.07 -3.72
CA GLN A 148 5.53 -6.76 -4.12
C GLN A 148 6.18 -6.09 -5.33
N LYS A 149 7.48 -5.82 -5.21
CA LYS A 149 8.31 -5.37 -6.32
C LYS A 149 8.62 -6.51 -7.28
N ASN A 150 8.82 -6.21 -8.56
CA ASN A 150 9.38 -7.22 -9.46
C ASN A 150 10.72 -7.75 -8.90
N PRO A 151 11.00 -9.06 -9.02
CA PRO A 151 12.25 -9.61 -8.56
C PRO A 151 13.44 -8.94 -9.23
N PHE A 152 14.48 -8.66 -8.44
CA PHE A 152 15.78 -8.26 -8.93
C PHE A 152 16.62 -9.51 -9.21
N THR A 153 17.31 -9.49 -10.34
CA THR A 153 18.36 -10.46 -10.67
C THR A 153 19.71 -9.76 -10.61
N LEU A 154 20.62 -10.24 -9.75
CA LEU A 154 21.98 -9.72 -9.66
C LEU A 154 22.86 -10.24 -10.81
N LYS A 155 23.78 -9.41 -11.30
CA LYS A 155 24.79 -9.84 -12.29
C LYS A 155 26.18 -9.58 -11.74
N VAL A 156 26.96 -10.58 -11.37
CA VAL A 156 28.27 -10.32 -10.74
C VAL A 156 29.21 -9.56 -11.69
N LEU A 157 29.49 -8.30 -11.37
CA LEU A 157 30.47 -7.48 -12.08
C LEU A 157 31.83 -7.73 -11.43
N THR A 158 32.62 -8.64 -12.00
CA THR A 158 34.01 -8.84 -11.59
C THR A 158 34.89 -7.73 -12.17
N SER A 159 35.59 -6.97 -11.32
CA SER A 159 36.78 -6.24 -11.75
C SER A 159 37.91 -7.28 -11.94
N ASN A 160 38.85 -7.06 -12.84
CA ASN A 160 39.98 -7.96 -13.17
C ASN A 160 40.98 -8.22 -12.01
N TYR A 161 40.57 -8.04 -10.75
CA TYR A 161 41.36 -8.30 -9.56
C TYR A 161 40.93 -9.63 -8.91
N PRO A 162 41.89 -10.48 -8.48
CA PRO A 162 41.61 -11.79 -7.92
C PRO A 162 40.70 -11.69 -6.68
N PRO A 163 39.80 -12.68 -6.46
CA PRO A 163 38.81 -12.62 -5.40
C PRO A 163 39.49 -12.62 -4.03
N ILE A 164 39.44 -11.49 -3.33
CA ILE A 164 39.89 -11.39 -1.93
C ILE A 164 38.86 -12.13 -1.07
N PHE A 165 39.29 -13.18 -0.39
CA PHE A 165 38.45 -13.99 0.48
C PHE A 165 37.96 -13.18 1.71
N LYS A 166 36.64 -13.27 1.93
CA LYS A 166 35.83 -13.14 3.15
C LYS A 166 35.94 -11.87 4.00
N ALA A 167 34.81 -11.16 4.08
CA ALA A 167 34.29 -10.64 5.35
C ALA A 167 32.92 -11.27 5.62
N ARG A 168 32.77 -11.89 6.79
CA ARG A 168 31.49 -12.36 7.35
C ARG A 168 30.82 -11.14 7.99
N LEU A 169 29.54 -10.89 7.70
CA LEU A 169 28.73 -10.00 8.55
C LEU A 169 28.34 -10.77 9.82
N MET A 170 28.49 -10.12 10.97
CA MET A 170 28.16 -10.65 12.31
C MET A 170 26.71 -11.14 12.41
#